data_AF-U6L5C8-F1
#
_entry.id   AF-U6L5C8-F1
#
_cell.length_a   1.000
_cell.length_b   1.000
_cell.length_c   1.000
_cell.angle_alpha   90.00
_cell.angle_beta   90.00
_cell.angle_gamma   90.00
#
_symmetry.space_group_name_H-M   'P 1'
#
loop_
_entity.id
_entity.type
_entity.pdbx_description
1 polymer ?
#
loop_
_entity_poly.entity_id
_entity_poly.type
_entity_poly.pdbx_seq_one_letter_code
_entity_poly.pdbx_strand_id
1 'polypeptide(L)'
;MSKQSSAVNRPDAADLLELPPGVHKVEWAPDLRFPLCGTFTLYLEDYTVGYLLRNDLLRDKRVKFVGLRQPHPLTASIELRIQAVDVSPLQLFLETVRRQRTSLTFLGALFKAAVDAYSSSSMSSSSSSSNLAANLTSSLGDNFGSSNSSSSSSNLNEGLSSAARAAEEGAPLALEGEGGPPLSF
;
A
#
# COMPACT_ATOMS: atom_id res chain seq x y z
N MET A 1 23.73 10.48 -27.84
CA MET A 1 25.14 10.08 -27.72
C MET A 1 25.20 8.60 -28.02
N SER A 2 25.93 8.17 -29.06
CA SER A 2 26.05 6.75 -29.41
C SER A 2 26.83 6.02 -28.31
N LYS A 3 26.24 4.98 -27.71
CA LYS A 3 26.93 4.16 -26.71
C LYS A 3 28.09 3.46 -27.41
N GLN A 4 29.32 3.81 -27.04
CA GLN A 4 30.52 3.11 -27.52
C GLN A 4 30.51 1.71 -26.92
N SER A 5 30.30 0.69 -27.75
CA SER A 5 30.38 -0.71 -27.31
C SER A 5 31.80 -1.00 -26.84
N SER A 6 32.03 -1.12 -25.54
CA SER A 6 33.25 -1.75 -25.04
C SER A 6 33.34 -3.16 -25.64
N ALA A 7 34.54 -3.65 -25.96
CA ALA A 7 34.79 -4.90 -26.70
C ALA A 7 34.39 -6.20 -25.95
N VAL A 8 33.49 -6.11 -24.98
CA VAL A 8 33.01 -7.19 -24.11
C VAL A 8 31.51 -7.34 -24.32
N ASN A 9 31.04 -8.57 -24.55
CA ASN A 9 29.62 -8.92 -24.65
C ASN A 9 28.94 -8.87 -23.27
N ARG A 10 28.86 -7.67 -22.69
CA ARG A 10 28.21 -7.39 -21.41
C ARG A 10 27.30 -6.18 -21.62
N PRO A 11 26.02 -6.26 -21.23
CA PRO A 11 25.13 -5.10 -21.26
C PRO A 11 25.64 -4.01 -20.32
N ASP A 12 25.47 -2.76 -20.71
CA ASP A 12 25.90 -1.64 -19.88
C ASP A 12 25.00 -1.52 -18.64
N ALA A 13 25.57 -1.13 -17.50
CA ALA A 13 24.80 -0.98 -16.27
C ALA A 13 23.76 0.14 -16.39
N ALA A 14 24.05 1.17 -17.19
CA ALA A 14 23.12 2.27 -17.46
C ALA A 14 21.87 1.81 -18.23
N ASP A 15 21.95 0.74 -19.03
CA ASP A 15 20.80 0.19 -19.78
C ASP A 15 19.67 -0.31 -18.86
N LEU A 16 19.97 -0.60 -17.58
CA LEU A 16 18.98 -1.03 -16.59
C LEU A 16 18.19 0.15 -15.99
N LEU A 17 18.72 1.37 -16.09
CA LEU A 17 18.15 2.56 -15.46
C LEU A 17 17.55 3.54 -16.47
N GLU A 18 18.13 3.60 -17.67
CA GLU A 18 17.74 4.54 -18.72
C GLU A 18 16.89 3.88 -19.79
N LEU A 19 15.70 4.43 -20.02
CA LEU A 19 14.85 3.96 -21.10
C LEU A 19 15.50 4.25 -22.45
N PRO A 20 15.43 3.31 -23.41
CA PRO A 20 15.83 3.58 -24.78
C PRO A 20 15.02 4.75 -25.37
N PRO A 21 15.63 5.56 -26.25
CA PRO A 21 14.94 6.69 -26.87
C PRO A 21 13.72 6.20 -27.66
N GLY A 22 12.55 6.78 -27.40
CA GLY A 22 11.29 6.45 -28.09
C GLY A 22 10.46 5.35 -27.42
N VAL A 23 10.94 4.72 -26.35
CA VAL A 23 10.18 3.73 -25.58
C VAL A 23 9.53 4.38 -24.37
N HIS A 24 8.22 4.14 -24.18
CA HIS A 24 7.50 4.59 -22.99
C HIS A 24 7.68 3.60 -21.84
N LYS A 25 7.63 4.07 -20.59
CA LYS A 25 7.75 3.22 -19.40
C LYS A 25 6.67 2.15 -19.31
N VAL A 26 5.46 2.50 -19.74
CA VAL A 26 4.29 1.62 -19.76
C VAL A 26 3.67 1.69 -21.13
N GLU A 27 3.46 0.53 -21.73
CA GLU A 27 2.75 0.36 -23.00
C GLU A 27 1.51 -0.51 -22.78
N TRP A 28 0.41 -0.17 -23.46
CA TRP A 28 -0.85 -0.91 -23.38
C TRP A 28 -1.20 -1.50 -24.74
N ALA A 29 -1.37 -2.82 -24.76
CA ALA A 29 -1.82 -3.56 -25.93
C ALA A 29 -3.15 -4.29 -25.62
N PRO A 30 -4.28 -3.91 -26.23
CA PRO A 30 -5.54 -4.62 -26.06
C PRO A 30 -5.50 -6.01 -26.73
N ASP A 31 -6.10 -7.03 -26.10
CA ASP A 31 -6.25 -8.35 -26.74
C ASP A 31 -7.57 -8.38 -27.51
N LEU A 32 -7.52 -8.70 -28.81
CA LEU A 32 -8.69 -8.75 -29.68
C LEU A 32 -9.51 -10.04 -29.52
N ARG A 33 -8.93 -11.08 -28.90
CA ARG A 33 -9.60 -12.39 -28.75
C ARG A 33 -10.57 -12.44 -27.58
N PHE A 34 -10.33 -11.61 -26.55
CA PHE A 34 -11.14 -11.59 -25.34
C PHE A 34 -11.60 -10.17 -25.04
N PRO A 35 -12.89 -9.94 -24.76
CA PRO A 35 -13.37 -8.62 -24.37
C PRO A 35 -12.74 -8.19 -23.04
N LEU A 36 -12.56 -6.87 -22.86
CA LEU A 36 -12.04 -6.26 -21.64
C LEU A 36 -10.73 -6.93 -21.15
N CYS A 37 -9.87 -7.27 -22.10
CA CYS A 37 -8.59 -7.92 -21.87
C CYS A 37 -7.47 -7.13 -22.56
N GLY A 38 -6.30 -7.10 -21.94
CA GLY A 38 -5.10 -6.63 -22.60
C GLY A 38 -3.87 -6.82 -21.74
N THR A 39 -2.74 -6.42 -22.28
CA THR A 39 -1.42 -6.63 -21.69
C THR A 39 -0.74 -5.28 -21.51
N PHE A 40 -0.29 -5.03 -20.29
CA PHE A 40 0.61 -3.93 -19.99
C PHE A 40 2.05 -4.42 -20.06
N THR A 41 2.88 -3.74 -20.86
CA THR A 41 4.32 -3.97 -20.87
C THR A 41 4.97 -2.86 -20.05
N LEU A 42 5.65 -3.24 -18.96
CA LEU A 42 6.40 -2.33 -18.12
C LEU A 42 7.89 -2.51 -18.43
N TYR A 43 8.51 -1.46 -18.98
CA TYR A 43 9.93 -1.47 -19.34
C TYR A 43 10.80 -1.01 -18.16
N LEU A 44 11.99 -1.59 -18.05
CA LEU A 44 12.92 -1.41 -16.94
C LEU A 44 12.27 -1.63 -15.57
N GLU A 45 11.42 -2.65 -15.49
CA GLU A 45 10.78 -3.09 -14.25
C GLU A 45 10.92 -4.60 -14.15
N ASP A 46 10.84 -5.09 -12.93
CA ASP A 46 11.00 -6.50 -12.60
C ASP A 46 9.82 -7.02 -11.77
N TYR A 47 9.97 -8.26 -11.28
CA TYR A 47 8.98 -8.93 -10.46
C TYR A 47 8.63 -8.17 -9.16
N THR A 48 9.44 -7.21 -8.71
CA THR A 48 9.18 -6.45 -7.48
C THR A 48 7.88 -5.65 -7.61
N VAL A 49 7.78 -4.81 -8.65
CA VAL A 49 6.55 -4.04 -8.94
C VAL A 49 5.48 -4.94 -9.55
N GLY A 50 5.88 -5.91 -10.38
CA GLY A 50 4.96 -6.84 -11.02
C GLY A 50 4.11 -7.65 -10.03
N TYR A 51 4.74 -8.27 -9.03
CA TYR A 51 4.01 -9.04 -8.02
C TYR A 51 3.18 -8.15 -7.10
N LEU A 52 3.65 -6.94 -6.79
CA LEU A 52 2.87 -5.97 -6.02
C LEU A 52 1.53 -5.71 -6.70
N LEU A 53 1.56 -5.28 -7.96
CA LEU A 53 0.35 -4.98 -8.75
C LEU A 53 -0.50 -6.22 -8.98
N ARG A 54 0.10 -7.36 -9.33
CA ARG A 54 -0.62 -8.62 -9.55
C ARG A 54 -1.41 -9.04 -8.33
N ASN A 55 -0.78 -9.01 -7.15
CA ASN A 55 -1.41 -9.49 -5.93
C ASN A 55 -2.58 -8.60 -5.50
N ASP A 56 -2.52 -7.29 -5.77
CA ASP A 56 -3.67 -6.41 -5.50
C ASP A 56 -4.80 -6.54 -6.48
N LEU A 57 -4.48 -6.68 -7.77
CA LEU A 57 -5.50 -6.91 -8.79
C LEU A 57 -6.24 -8.23 -8.52
N LEU A 58 -5.54 -9.28 -8.10
CA LEU A 58 -6.17 -10.55 -7.72
C LEU A 58 -7.10 -10.45 -6.48
N ARG A 59 -6.94 -9.42 -5.65
CA ARG A 59 -7.85 -9.16 -4.52
C ARG A 59 -9.16 -8.49 -4.96
N ASP A 60 -9.19 -7.88 -6.14
CA ASP A 60 -10.36 -7.16 -6.65
C ASP A 60 -11.32 -8.12 -7.37
N LYS A 61 -12.58 -8.15 -6.92
CA LYS A 61 -13.62 -9.06 -7.47
C LYS A 61 -14.01 -8.73 -8.91
N ARG A 62 -13.69 -7.53 -9.39
CA ARG A 62 -13.95 -7.09 -10.78
C ARG A 62 -12.93 -7.66 -11.78
N VAL A 63 -11.86 -8.27 -11.28
CA VAL A 63 -10.82 -8.91 -12.09
C VAL A 63 -11.13 -10.39 -12.27
N LYS A 64 -11.17 -10.85 -13.52
CA LYS A 64 -11.33 -12.27 -13.86
C LYS A 64 -9.99 -13.00 -13.88
N PHE A 65 -8.97 -12.36 -14.44
CA PHE A 65 -7.65 -12.98 -14.60
C PHE A 65 -6.54 -11.94 -14.56
N VAL A 66 -5.43 -12.30 -13.91
CA VAL A 66 -4.16 -11.56 -13.94
C VAL A 66 -3.01 -12.53 -14.16
N GLY A 67 -2.29 -12.32 -15.25
CA GLY A 67 -1.04 -13.02 -15.56
C GLY A 67 0.12 -12.06 -15.45
N LEU A 68 1.21 -12.48 -14.80
CA LEU A 68 2.49 -11.78 -14.81
C LEU A 68 3.52 -12.70 -15.43
N ARG A 69 4.30 -12.19 -16.38
CA ARG A 69 5.44 -12.91 -16.95
C ARG A 69 6.57 -11.95 -17.25
N GLN A 70 7.80 -12.40 -17.09
CA GLN A 70 8.98 -11.79 -17.71
C GLN A 70 9.29 -12.57 -19.00
N PRO A 71 9.27 -11.94 -20.19
CA PRO A 71 9.50 -12.64 -21.45
C PRO A 71 10.88 -13.29 -21.53
N HIS A 72 11.90 -12.60 -21.03
CA HIS A 72 13.27 -13.10 -20.99
C HIS A 72 14.04 -12.45 -19.82
N PRO A 73 14.85 -13.20 -19.04
CA PRO A 73 15.55 -12.67 -17.87
C PRO A 73 16.56 -11.55 -18.19
N LEU A 74 17.20 -11.60 -19.36
CA LEU A 74 18.15 -10.55 -19.80
C LEU A 74 17.46 -9.25 -20.25
N THR A 75 16.15 -9.28 -20.47
CA THR A 75 15.38 -8.08 -20.81
C THR A 75 14.70 -7.61 -19.53
N ALA A 76 15.03 -6.41 -19.08
CA ALA A 76 14.36 -5.76 -17.97
C ALA A 76 12.98 -5.26 -18.44
N SER A 77 12.06 -6.18 -18.70
CA SER A 77 10.65 -5.85 -18.96
C SER A 77 9.76 -6.95 -18.41
N ILE A 78 8.61 -6.54 -17.90
CA ILE A 78 7.58 -7.47 -17.44
C ILE A 78 6.27 -7.17 -18.17
N GLU A 79 5.50 -8.23 -18.38
CA GLU A 79 4.19 -8.15 -18.98
C GLU A 79 3.13 -8.56 -17.97
N LEU A 80 2.16 -7.67 -17.76
CA LEU A 80 1.01 -7.86 -16.89
C LEU A 80 -0.26 -7.92 -17.73
N ARG A 81 -0.78 -9.13 -17.92
CA ARG A 81 -2.03 -9.38 -18.64
C ARG A 81 -3.19 -9.31 -17.67
N ILE A 82 -4.17 -8.45 -17.97
CA ILE A 82 -5.36 -8.24 -17.15
C ILE A 82 -6.60 -8.55 -17.99
N GLN A 83 -7.52 -9.32 -17.42
CA GLN A 83 -8.86 -9.51 -17.92
C GLN A 83 -9.85 -9.11 -16.85
N ALA A 84 -10.70 -8.13 -17.16
CA ALA A 84 -11.76 -7.64 -16.28
C ALA A 84 -13.11 -8.28 -16.64
N VAL A 85 -14.07 -8.18 -15.73
CA VAL A 85 -15.45 -8.68 -15.94
C VAL A 85 -16.31 -7.61 -16.63
N ASP A 86 -16.35 -6.41 -16.04
CA ASP A 86 -17.30 -5.34 -16.35
C ASP A 86 -16.64 -3.96 -16.51
N VAL A 87 -15.44 -3.77 -15.95
CA VAL A 87 -14.70 -2.49 -15.97
C VAL A 87 -13.56 -2.49 -16.99
N SER A 88 -13.17 -1.32 -17.49
CA SER A 88 -11.98 -1.17 -18.33
C SER A 88 -10.70 -1.58 -17.58
N PRO A 89 -9.85 -2.46 -18.16
CA PRO A 89 -8.58 -2.85 -17.53
C PRO A 89 -7.64 -1.67 -17.26
N LEU A 90 -7.68 -0.64 -18.10
CA LEU A 90 -6.91 0.60 -17.91
C LEU A 90 -7.29 1.30 -16.61
N GLN A 91 -8.59 1.44 -16.36
CA GLN A 91 -9.10 2.08 -15.15
C GLN A 91 -8.69 1.29 -13.91
N LEU A 92 -8.81 -0.03 -13.96
CA LEU A 92 -8.51 -0.93 -12.86
C LEU A 92 -7.01 -0.96 -12.51
N PHE A 93 -6.17 -0.89 -13.53
CA PHE A 93 -4.72 -0.74 -13.38
C PHE A 93 -4.37 0.58 -12.69
N LEU A 94 -4.92 1.70 -13.16
CA LEU A 94 -4.69 3.02 -12.56
C LEU A 94 -5.20 3.12 -11.11
N GLU A 95 -6.37 2.54 -10.84
CA GLU A 95 -6.91 2.48 -9.47
C GLU A 95 -5.99 1.70 -8.55
N THR A 96 -5.49 0.55 -9.01
CA THR A 96 -4.54 -0.28 -8.24
C THR A 96 -3.25 0.47 -7.93
N VAL A 97 -2.66 1.14 -8.92
CA VAL A 97 -1.44 1.93 -8.73
C VAL A 97 -1.66 3.03 -7.69
N ARG A 98 -2.80 3.74 -7.76
CA ARG A 98 -3.15 4.78 -6.78
C ARG A 98 -3.34 4.19 -5.38
N ARG A 99 -4.03 3.06 -5.28
CA ARG A 99 -4.24 2.34 -4.01
C ARG A 99 -2.92 1.95 -3.37
N GLN A 100 -1.98 1.41 -4.15
CA GLN A 100 -0.66 1.02 -3.67
C GLN A 100 0.18 2.21 -3.21
N ARG A 101 0.15 3.31 -3.97
CA ARG A 101 0.81 4.55 -3.54
C ARG A 101 0.30 5.03 -2.17
N THR A 102 -1.01 5.04 -1.97
CA THR A 102 -1.62 5.43 -0.69
C THR A 102 -1.23 4.47 0.43
N SER A 103 -1.26 3.16 0.18
CA SER A 103 -0.87 2.13 1.16
C SER A 103 0.59 2.29 1.60
N LEU A 104 1.51 2.50 0.67
CA LEU A 104 2.93 2.69 0.98
C LEU A 104 3.18 4.01 1.73
N THR A 105 2.46 5.08 1.36
CA THR A 105 2.54 6.36 2.07
C THR A 105 2.05 6.22 3.51
N PHE A 106 0.95 5.49 3.71
CA PHE A 106 0.41 5.21 5.04
C PHE A 106 1.37 4.36 5.88
N LEU A 107 1.94 3.29 5.31
CA LEU A 107 2.94 2.47 5.98
C LEU A 107 4.18 3.29 6.38
N GLY A 108 4.65 4.19 5.51
CA GLY A 108 5.77 5.08 5.82
C GLY A 108 5.48 6.03 6.98
N ALA A 109 4.26 6.57 7.04
CA ALA A 109 3.83 7.43 8.15
C ALA A 109 3.76 6.65 9.48
N LEU A 110 3.17 5.45 9.47
CA LEU A 110 3.13 4.57 10.65
C LEU A 110 4.53 4.19 11.13
N PHE A 111 5.40 3.81 10.19
CA PHE A 111 6.78 3.45 10.50
C PHE A 111 7.52 4.64 11.12
N LYS A 112 7.40 5.84 10.56
CA LYS A 112 8.01 7.04 11.12
C LYS A 112 7.51 7.34 12.54
N ALA A 113 6.20 7.27 12.77
CA ALA A 113 5.63 7.48 14.09
C ALA A 113 6.15 6.44 15.11
N ALA A 114 6.26 5.17 14.71
CA ALA A 114 6.79 4.11 15.57
C ALA A 114 8.28 4.32 15.91
N VAL A 115 9.09 4.77 14.94
CA VAL A 115 10.50 5.09 15.16
C VAL A 115 10.66 6.30 16.10
N ASP A 116 9.86 7.35 15.90
CA ASP A 116 9.89 8.56 16.73
C ASP A 116 9.50 8.22 18.20
N ALA A 117 8.51 7.33 18.39
CA ALA A 117 8.12 6.82 19.71
C ALA A 117 9.23 5.99 20.38
N TYR A 118 9.89 5.10 19.62
CA TYR A 118 11.00 4.29 20.14
C TYR A 118 12.21 5.15 20.53
N SER A 119 12.59 6.11 19.68
CA SER A 119 13.69 7.03 19.96
C SER A 119 13.45 7.80 21.27
N SER A 120 12.23 8.29 21.46
CA SER A 120 11.82 9.01 22.68
C SER A 120 11.91 8.13 23.94
N SER A 121 11.48 6.86 23.86
CA SER A 121 11.57 5.90 24.98
C SER A 121 13.01 5.43 25.27
N SER A 122 13.91 5.43 24.28
CA SER A 122 15.32 5.08 24.47
C SER A 122 16.12 6.18 25.16
N MET A 123 15.75 7.45 24.94
CA MET A 123 16.41 8.60 25.58
C MET A 123 16.03 8.72 27.07
N SER A 124 14.79 8.40 27.45
CA SER A 124 14.36 8.41 28.87
C SER A 124 14.99 7.30 29.72
N SER A 125 15.36 6.17 29.11
CA SER A 125 16.02 5.05 29.81
C SER A 125 17.51 5.29 30.09
N SER A 126 18.18 6.15 29.31
CA SER A 126 19.60 6.51 29.53
C SER A 126 19.84 7.50 30.69
N SER A 127 18.84 8.30 31.06
CA SER A 127 18.91 9.29 32.17
C SER A 127 18.43 8.74 33.52
N SER A 128 18.00 7.47 33.58
CA SER A 128 17.46 6.85 34.80
C SER A 128 18.51 6.07 35.62
N SER A 129 19.75 5.92 35.11
CA SER A 129 20.80 5.12 35.76
C SER A 129 21.64 5.88 36.81
N SER A 130 21.41 7.18 37.05
CA SER A 130 22.20 7.98 38.00
C SER A 130 21.54 8.25 39.36
N ASN A 131 20.27 7.85 39.59
CA ASN A 131 19.55 8.22 40.81
C ASN A 131 19.00 7.05 41.66
N LEU A 132 19.29 5.79 41.32
CA LEU A 132 18.74 4.63 42.03
C LEU A 132 19.41 4.34 43.39
N ALA A 133 20.63 4.86 43.62
CA ALA A 133 21.35 4.66 44.88
C ALA A 133 20.88 5.58 46.03
N ALA A 134 20.16 6.67 45.74
CA ALA A 134 19.79 7.66 46.76
C ALA A 134 18.50 7.35 47.53
N ASN A 135 17.63 6.47 47.00
CA ASN A 135 16.29 6.23 47.57
C ASN A 135 16.12 4.91 48.34
N LEU A 136 17.19 4.11 48.52
CA LEU A 136 17.14 2.84 49.25
C LEU A 136 17.50 2.95 50.74
N THR A 137 17.91 4.12 51.23
CA THR A 137 18.35 4.31 52.64
C THR A 137 17.24 4.79 53.58
N SER A 138 16.08 5.20 53.05
CA SER A 138 14.97 5.77 53.85
C SER A 138 13.80 4.81 54.11
N SER A 139 13.89 3.54 53.67
CA SER A 139 12.78 2.58 53.72
C SER A 139 13.11 1.21 54.35
N LEU A 140 14.16 1.12 55.18
CA LEU A 140 14.29 0.01 56.14
C LEU A 140 14.03 0.55 57.55
N GLY A 141 12.75 0.83 57.82
CA GLY A 141 12.18 1.05 59.14
C GLY A 141 11.02 0.09 59.33
N ASP A 142 11.15 -0.74 60.36
CA ASP A 142 10.26 -1.80 60.83
C ASP A 142 8.75 -1.58 60.61
N ASN A 143 8.06 -2.56 60.00
CA ASN A 143 6.65 -2.79 60.31
C ASN A 143 6.19 -4.22 59.96
N PHE A 144 6.46 -5.16 60.88
CA PHE A 144 5.83 -6.46 60.93
C PHE A 144 4.45 -6.28 61.59
N GLY A 145 3.36 -6.40 60.83
CA GLY A 145 2.02 -6.28 61.40
C GLY A 145 0.90 -6.42 60.38
N SER A 146 0.19 -7.55 60.46
CA SER A 146 -1.00 -7.96 59.74
C SER A 146 -2.05 -6.87 59.46
N SER A 147 -2.67 -6.88 58.27
CA SER A 147 -4.11 -7.18 58.09
C SER A 147 -4.63 -6.86 56.67
N ASN A 148 -5.63 -7.67 56.28
CA ASN A 148 -6.42 -7.71 55.04
C ASN A 148 -6.91 -6.36 54.45
N SER A 149 -7.02 -6.27 53.12
CA SER A 149 -8.28 -6.40 52.34
C SER A 149 -8.29 -5.61 51.01
N SER A 150 -8.78 -6.28 49.97
CA SER A 150 -9.55 -5.78 48.81
C SER A 150 -9.17 -4.51 48.05
N SER A 151 -8.87 -4.66 46.75
CA SER A 151 -9.41 -3.81 45.66
C SER A 151 -8.97 -4.39 44.29
N SER A 152 -9.90 -4.92 43.50
CA SER A 152 -10.58 -4.23 42.38
C SER A 152 -9.71 -4.13 41.12
N SER A 153 -9.76 -5.20 40.33
CA SER A 153 -9.26 -5.28 38.96
C SER A 153 -10.22 -4.56 38.00
N SER A 154 -9.83 -3.38 37.51
CA SER A 154 -10.50 -2.69 36.41
C SER A 154 -9.80 -2.98 35.08
N ASN A 155 -10.50 -3.72 34.21
CA ASN A 155 -10.18 -3.93 32.81
C ASN A 155 -10.29 -2.61 32.04
N LEU A 156 -9.21 -2.20 31.37
CA LEU A 156 -9.21 -1.11 30.38
C LEU A 156 -9.36 -1.73 29.00
N ASN A 157 -10.60 -2.01 28.59
CA ASN A 157 -10.87 -2.48 27.24
C ASN A 157 -12.28 -2.08 26.78
N GLU A 158 -12.59 -0.77 26.82
CA GLU A 158 -13.70 -0.20 26.05
C GLU A 158 -13.32 1.22 25.60
N GLY A 159 -13.30 1.46 24.29
CA GLY A 159 -13.08 2.82 23.80
C GLY A 159 -12.66 3.00 22.34
N LEU A 160 -13.06 2.15 21.38
CA LEU A 160 -12.87 2.45 19.94
C LEU A 160 -13.99 1.92 19.01
N SER A 161 -15.19 1.63 19.52
CA SER A 161 -16.30 1.08 18.70
C SER A 161 -17.46 2.04 18.42
N SER A 162 -17.38 3.31 18.81
CA SER A 162 -18.52 4.26 18.70
C SER A 162 -18.43 5.31 17.58
N ALA A 163 -17.46 5.23 16.66
CA ALA A 163 -17.29 6.22 15.58
C ALA A 163 -17.75 5.77 14.17
N ALA A 164 -18.49 4.65 14.04
CA ALA A 164 -18.79 4.05 12.73
C ALA A 164 -20.29 3.73 12.45
N ARG A 165 -21.25 4.39 13.11
CA ARG A 165 -22.69 4.21 12.79
C ARG A 165 -23.46 5.53 12.87
N ALA A 166 -23.36 6.34 11.80
CA ALA A 166 -24.31 7.43 11.53
C ALA A 166 -24.20 7.87 10.06
N ALA A 167 -24.70 7.06 9.12
CA ALA A 167 -25.08 7.50 7.76
C ALA A 167 -25.81 6.37 7.00
N GLU A 168 -26.97 5.92 7.49
CA GLU A 168 -27.94 5.18 6.67
C GLU A 168 -29.36 5.26 7.27
N GLU A 169 -30.20 6.11 6.65
CA GLU A 169 -31.67 6.12 6.53
C GLU A 169 -32.01 7.57 6.10
N GLY A 170 -32.65 7.90 4.98
CA GLY A 170 -33.66 7.19 4.21
C GLY A 170 -34.93 8.05 4.21
N ALA A 171 -35.13 8.91 3.20
CA ALA A 171 -36.44 9.50 2.90
C ALA A 171 -36.58 9.80 1.39
N PRO A 172 -37.68 9.39 0.74
CA PRO A 172 -37.87 9.47 -0.72
C PRO A 172 -38.60 10.74 -1.13
N LEU A 173 -38.28 11.31 -2.30
CA LEU A 173 -39.12 12.31 -2.96
C LEU A 173 -39.27 12.02 -4.45
N ALA A 174 -40.47 12.35 -4.91
CA ALA A 174 -41.21 11.77 -6.00
C ALA A 174 -40.86 12.31 -7.40
N LEU A 175 -41.30 11.51 -8.38
CA LEU A 175 -41.53 11.81 -9.78
C LEU A 175 -42.38 13.07 -9.99
N GLU A 176 -41.94 13.98 -10.86
CA GLU A 176 -42.66 14.65 -11.98
C GLU A 176 -41.53 15.14 -12.92
N GLY A 177 -41.46 14.88 -14.23
CA GLY A 177 -42.50 15.02 -15.23
C GLY A 177 -42.44 16.43 -15.81
N GLU A 178 -41.60 16.69 -16.82
CA GLU A 178 -41.87 17.64 -17.92
C GLU A 178 -40.80 17.55 -19.01
N GLY A 179 -41.26 17.58 -20.26
CA GLY A 179 -40.49 17.27 -21.47
C GLY A 179 -39.69 18.45 -22.01
N GLY A 180 -38.56 18.14 -22.66
CA GLY A 180 -37.78 19.04 -23.49
C GLY A 180 -37.30 18.32 -24.76
N PRO A 181 -37.35 18.96 -25.94
CA PRO A 181 -37.43 18.28 -27.24
C PRO A 181 -36.11 17.69 -27.78
N PRO A 182 -36.19 16.73 -28.73
CA PRO A 182 -35.05 15.96 -29.21
C PRO A 182 -34.16 16.75 -30.19
N LEU A 183 -32.84 16.59 -30.03
CA LEU A 183 -31.86 17.03 -31.02
C LEU A 183 -31.89 16.09 -32.23
N SER A 184 -32.13 16.68 -33.39
CA SER A 184 -32.13 16.05 -34.71
C SER A 184 -30.71 15.75 -35.21
N PHE A 185 -30.56 14.53 -35.75
CA PHE A 185 -29.55 13.94 -36.66
C PHE A 185 -28.18 14.61 -36.81
#